data_AF-A0A1F8F3F9-F1
#
_entry.id   AF-A0A1F8F3F9-F1
#
_cell.length_a   1.000
_cell.length_b   1.000
_cell.length_c   1.000
_cell.angle_alpha   90.00
_cell.angle_beta   90.00
_cell.angle_gamma   90.00
#
_symmetry.space_group_name_H-M   'P 1'
#
loop_
_entity.id
_entity.type
_entity.pdbx_description
1 polymer ?
#
loop_
_entity_poly.entity_id
_entity_poly.type
_entity_poly.pdbx_seq_one_letter_code
_entity_poly.pdbx_strand_id
1 'polypeptide(L)' 'MTNDLSKPFYTSVQNHTSDKCPSDKKEIVDGLNKAVEATKRKIDQYKKNKFDTSELETHLKNLENWLERESKK' A
#
# COMPACT_ATOMS: atom_id res chain seq x y z
N MET A 1 31.97 -6.58 7.43
CA MET A 1 30.51 -6.84 7.46
C MET A 1 29.87 -5.90 6.46
N THR A 2 29.64 -6.38 5.24
CA THR A 2 29.04 -5.60 4.15
C THR A 2 27.53 -5.57 4.34
N ASN A 3 26.99 -4.40 4.65
CA ASN A 3 25.54 -4.17 4.68
C ASN A 3 25.03 -4.21 3.24
N ASP A 4 24.57 -5.38 2.83
CA ASP A 4 23.88 -5.59 1.57
C ASP A 4 22.49 -4.91 1.64
N LEU A 5 22.41 -3.72 1.06
CA LEU A 5 21.19 -2.90 0.94
C LEU A 5 20.32 -3.31 -0.25
N SER A 6 20.55 -4.48 -0.85
CA SER A 6 19.78 -5.01 -1.97
C SER A 6 18.66 -5.93 -1.50
N LYS A 7 17.82 -5.46 -0.57
CA LYS A 7 16.57 -6.17 -0.27
C LYS A 7 15.43 -5.58 -1.11
N PRO A 8 14.87 -6.34 -2.06
CA PRO A 8 13.73 -5.86 -2.83
C PRO A 8 12.56 -5.56 -1.88
N PHE A 9 11.90 -4.44 -2.16
CA PHE A 9 10.74 -3.85 -1.47
C PHE A 9 9.63 -4.86 -1.13
N TYR A 10 9.60 -6.00 -1.84
CA TYR A 10 8.56 -7.01 -1.82
C TYR A 10 8.62 -8.00 -0.64
N THR A 11 9.77 -8.19 0.00
CA THR A 11 9.94 -9.32 0.94
C THR A 11 9.39 -9.05 2.34
N SER A 12 9.23 -7.78 2.74
CA SER A 12 8.75 -7.46 4.09
C SER A 12 7.22 -7.42 4.23
N VAL A 13 6.47 -7.46 3.12
CA VAL A 13 5.00 -7.42 3.13
C VAL A 13 4.38 -8.83 3.15
N GLN A 14 5.17 -9.86 2.82
CA GLN A 14 4.66 -11.23 2.68
C GLN A 14 4.41 -11.98 4.00
N ASN A 15 4.86 -11.46 5.15
CA ASN A 15 4.71 -12.17 6.44
C ASN A 15 3.48 -11.78 7.28
N HIS A 16 2.55 -10.98 6.75
CA HIS A 16 1.34 -10.58 7.50
C HIS A 16 0.01 -10.85 6.77
N THR A 17 0.01 -11.57 5.66
CA THR A 17 -1.24 -11.98 4.99
C THR A 17 -1.51 -13.46 5.25
N SER A 18 -1.87 -13.78 6.49
CA SER A 18 -2.58 -15.01 6.79
C SER A 18 -3.93 -14.98 6.08
N ASP A 19 -3.96 -15.50 4.86
CA ASP A 19 -5.01 -16.35 4.29
C ASP A 19 -6.48 -16.04 4.63
N LYS A 20 -6.89 -14.78 4.53
CA LYS A 20 -8.31 -14.42 4.40
C LYS A 20 -8.48 -13.63 3.12
N CYS A 21 -8.90 -14.32 2.06
CA CYS A 21 -9.65 -13.68 0.99
C CYS A 21 -10.84 -13.00 1.67
N PRO A 22 -10.92 -11.65 1.70
CA PRO A 22 -12.04 -10.98 2.33
C PRO A 22 -13.28 -11.37 1.53
N SER A 23 -14.14 -12.19 2.13
CA SER A 23 -15.32 -12.73 1.45
C SER A 23 -16.47 -11.71 1.45
N ASP A 24 -16.33 -10.66 2.24
CA ASP A 24 -17.26 -9.55 2.36
C ASP A 24 -16.74 -8.28 1.67
N LYS A 25 -17.56 -7.69 0.80
CA LYS A 25 -17.28 -6.37 0.17
C LYS A 25 -16.85 -5.30 1.19
N LYS A 26 -17.42 -5.32 2.39
CA LYS A 26 -17.06 -4.38 3.46
C LYS A 26 -15.63 -4.56 3.93
N GLU A 27 -15.15 -5.80 4.05
CA GLU A 27 -13.76 -6.07 4.43
C GLU A 27 -12.79 -5.69 3.31
N ILE A 28 -13.17 -5.85 2.03
CA ILE A 28 -12.39 -5.40 0.88
C ILE A 28 -12.23 -3.87 0.89
N VAL A 29 -13.34 -3.14 1.08
CA VAL A 29 -13.34 -1.67 1.14
C VAL A 29 -12.57 -1.16 2.38
N ASP A 30 -12.70 -1.80 3.53
CA ASP A 30 -11.93 -1.47 4.74
C ASP A 30 -10.42 -1.72 4.55
N GLY A 31 -10.05 -2.85 3.95
CA GLY A 31 -8.67 -3.18 3.60
C GLY A 31 -8.05 -2.18 2.62
N LEU A 32 -8.80 -1.79 1.59
CA LEU A 32 -8.39 -0.76 0.62
C LEU A 32 -8.23 0.62 1.28
N ASN A 33 -9.15 1.03 2.17
CA ASN A 33 -9.03 2.27 2.93
C ASN A 33 -7.76 2.28 3.79
N LYS A 34 -7.47 1.18 4.51
CA LYS A 34 -6.24 1.03 5.30
C LYS A 34 -4.98 1.12 4.43
N ALA A 35 -4.99 0.52 3.24
CA ALA A 35 -3.89 0.58 2.30
C ALA A 35 -3.67 2.00 1.75
N VAL A 36 -4.74 2.73 1.44
CA VAL A 36 -4.70 4.15 1.03
C VAL A 36 -4.07 5.00 2.12
N GLU A 37 -4.53 4.88 3.36
CA GLU A 37 -3.98 5.63 4.50
C GLU A 37 -2.49 5.33 4.75
N ALA A 38 -2.12 4.05 4.71
CA ALA A 38 -0.73 3.63 4.89
C ALA A 38 0.18 4.21 3.79
N THR A 39 -0.30 4.21 2.54
CA THR A 39 0.42 4.77 1.40
C THR A 39 0.56 6.29 1.52
N LYS A 40 -0.48 7.01 1.95
CA LYS A 40 -0.42 8.46 2.24
C LYS A 40 0.64 8.79 3.30
N ARG A 41 0.63 8.07 4.43
CA ARG A 41 1.64 8.26 5.50
C ARG A 41 3.07 8.01 5.00
N LYS A 42 3.25 7.02 4.12
CA LYS A 42 4.55 6.69 3.54
C LYS A 42 5.02 7.76 2.55
N ILE A 43 4.12 8.30 1.71
CA ILE A 43 4.41 9.44 0.85
C ILE A 43 4.85 10.64 1.69
N ASP A 44 4.13 10.98 2.76
CA ASP A 44 4.50 12.07 3.66
C ASP A 44 5.90 11.88 4.27
N GLN A 45 6.21 10.66 4.72
CA GLN A 45 7.54 10.34 5.26
C GLN A 45 8.64 10.47 4.19
N TYR A 46 8.39 10.02 2.97
CA TYR A 46 9.34 10.10 1.86
C TYR A 46 9.54 11.55 1.40
N LYS A 47 8.47 12.34 1.32
CA LYS A 47 8.54 13.78 1.02
C LYS A 47 9.34 14.54 2.07
N LYS A 48 9.14 14.25 3.36
CA LYS A 48 9.96 14.82 4.46
C LYS A 48 11.44 14.52 4.30
N ASN A 49 11.76 13.33 3.81
CA ASN A 49 13.14 12.90 3.55
C ASN A 49 13.66 13.28 2.15
N LYS A 50 12.88 14.05 1.36
CA LYS A 50 13.19 14.44 -0.03
C LYS A 50 13.47 13.26 -0.97
N PHE A 51 12.85 12.11 -0.73
CA PHE A 51 12.86 10.99 -1.67
C PHE A 51 11.83 11.19 -2.78
N ASP A 52 12.06 10.56 -3.93
CA ASP A 52 11.07 10.49 -4.99
C ASP A 52 9.83 9.72 -4.50
N THR A 53 8.65 10.30 -4.72
CA THR A 53 7.36 9.69 -4.35
C THR A 53 6.50 9.38 -5.56
N SER A 54 7.03 9.52 -6.78
CA SER A 54 6.26 9.38 -8.02
C SER A 54 5.61 8.00 -8.14
N GLU A 55 6.34 6.95 -7.75
CA GLU A 55 5.82 5.58 -7.71
C GLU A 55 4.75 5.38 -6.63
N LEU A 56 4.95 5.93 -5.43
CA LEU A 56 3.99 5.84 -4.34
C LEU A 56 2.70 6.63 -4.65
N GLU A 57 2.81 7.79 -5.29
CA GLU A 57 1.67 8.59 -5.74
C GLU A 57 0.88 7.88 -6.85
N THR A 58 1.57 7.20 -7.76
CA THR A 58 0.93 6.32 -8.75
C THR A 58 0.21 5.14 -8.09
N HIS A 59 0.86 4.50 -7.11
CA HIS A 59 0.27 3.42 -6.34
C HIS A 59 -0.97 3.88 -5.56
N LEU A 60 -0.91 5.05 -4.93
CA LEU A 60 -2.03 5.66 -4.23
C LEU A 60 -3.24 5.87 -5.15
N LYS A 61 -3.01 6.41 -6.34
CA LYS A 61 -4.06 6.63 -7.34
C LYS A 61 -4.72 5.33 -7.78
N ASN A 62 -3.94 4.25 -7.92
CA ASN A 62 -4.48 2.93 -8.24
C ASN A 62 -5.35 2.40 -7.09
N LEU A 63 -4.90 2.52 -5.83
CA LEU A 63 -5.69 2.11 -4.66
C LEU A 63 -7.01 2.90 -4.55
N GLU A 64 -6.98 4.22 -4.78
CA GLU A 64 -8.19 5.06 -4.77
C GLU A 64 -9.17 4.67 -5.88
N ASN A 65 -8.67 4.32 -7.08
CA ASN A 65 -9.51 3.83 -8.18
C ASN A 65 -10.12 2.45 -7.86
N TRP A 66 -9.36 1.56 -7.22
CA TRP A 66 -9.89 0.27 -6.76
C TRP A 66 -10.97 0.44 -5.70
N LEU A 67 -10.75 1.34 -4.74
CA LEU A 67 -11.73 1.68 -3.71
C LEU A 67 -13.03 2.25 -4.32
N GLU A 68 -12.92 3.11 -5.32
CA GLU A 68 -14.08 3.67 -6.02
C GLU A 68 -14.88 2.57 -6.74
N ARG A 69 -14.19 1.62 -7.41
CA ARG A 69 -14.82 0.50 -8.10
C ARG A 69 -15.55 -0.43 -7.15
N GLU A 70 -14.94 -0.77 -6.02
CA GLU A 70 -15.55 -1.65 -5.02
C GLU A 70 -16.68 -0.94 -4.24
N SER A 71 -16.64 0.39 -4.09
CA SER A 71 -17.71 1.18 -3.46
C SER A 71 -18.92 1.44 -4.37
N LYS A 72 -18.74 1.46 -5.69
CA LYS A 72 -19.83 1.68 -6.67
C LYS A 72 -20.59 0.42 -7.06
N LYS A 73 -20.11 -0.76 -6.66
CA LYS A 73 -20.66 -2.07 -7.04
C LYS A 73 -21.68 -2.57 -6.02
#